data_AF-A0A4P6D8X8-F1
#
_entry.id   AF-A0A4P6D8X8-F1
#
_cell.length_a   1.000
_cell.length_b   1.000
_cell.length_c   1.000
_cell.angle_alpha   90.00
_cell.angle_beta   90.00
_cell.angle_gamma   90.00
#
_symmetry.space_group_name_H-M   'P 1'
#
loop_
_entity.id
_entity.type
_entity.pdbx_description
1 polymer ?
#
loop_
_entity_poly.entity_id
_entity_poly.type
_entity_poly.pdbx_seq_one_letter_code
_entity_poly.pdbx_strand_id
1 'polypeptide(L)'
;MGNLTYLLLGLLMTLNSNTNAGVVTVLLESLFGTPLFFKEQSWNFDPDISSKRNPEFEAINGHRSVSLIERFGLGIDGKMAERQQTNEIRDKMNSDNVS
;
A
#
# COMPACT_ATOMS: atom_id res chain seq x y z
N MET A 1 -45.24 -38.84 -4.66
CA MET A 1 -45.30 -37.38 -4.86
C MET A 1 -44.06 -36.61 -4.35
N GLY A 2 -43.12 -37.21 -3.61
CA GLY A 2 -42.00 -36.45 -2.98
C GLY A 2 -40.79 -36.12 -3.88
N ASN A 3 -40.40 -36.97 -4.82
CA ASN A 3 -39.13 -36.76 -5.55
C ASN A 3 -39.20 -35.57 -6.54
N LEU A 4 -40.37 -35.32 -7.12
CA LEU A 4 -40.56 -34.23 -8.08
C LEU A 4 -40.56 -32.85 -7.37
N THR A 5 -41.08 -32.79 -6.14
CA THR A 5 -41.11 -31.55 -5.35
C THR A 5 -39.71 -31.14 -4.89
N TYR A 6 -38.84 -32.09 -4.55
CA TYR A 6 -37.45 -31.80 -4.17
C TYR A 6 -36.61 -31.31 -5.35
N LEU A 7 -36.82 -31.89 -6.56
CA LEU A 7 -36.17 -31.41 -7.78
C LEU A 7 -36.63 -30.00 -8.16
N LEU A 8 -37.93 -29.71 -8.03
CA LEU A 8 -38.47 -28.39 -8.33
C LEU A 8 -37.97 -27.32 -7.34
N LEU A 9 -37.86 -27.66 -6.05
CA LEU A 9 -37.33 -26.77 -5.02
C LEU A 9 -35.83 -26.50 -5.22
N GLY A 10 -35.05 -27.53 -5.59
CA GLY A 10 -33.64 -27.38 -5.94
C GLY A 10 -33.41 -26.48 -7.15
N LEU A 11 -34.28 -26.58 -8.17
CA LEU A 11 -34.22 -25.73 -9.37
C LEU A 11 -34.61 -24.27 -9.07
N LEU A 12 -35.57 -24.02 -8.16
CA LEU A 12 -35.97 -22.66 -7.80
C LEU A 12 -34.90 -21.90 -7.00
N MET A 13 -34.05 -22.61 -6.24
CA MET A 13 -32.95 -21.99 -5.49
C MET A 13 -31.79 -21.56 -6.39
N THR A 14 -31.53 -22.25 -7.50
CA THR A 14 -30.43 -21.89 -8.43
C THR A 14 -30.78 -20.70 -9.31
N LEU A 15 -32.06 -20.52 -9.65
CA LEU A 15 -32.56 -19.41 -10.47
C LEU A 15 -32.51 -18.03 -9.76
N ASN A 16 -32.32 -18.00 -8.43
CA ASN A 16 -32.25 -16.76 -7.64
C ASN A 16 -30.83 -16.24 -7.39
N SER A 17 -29.80 -16.96 -7.85
CA SER A 17 -28.42 -16.45 -7.74
C SER A 17 -28.11 -15.51 -8.90
N ASN A 18 -27.98 -14.21 -8.61
CA ASN A 18 -27.47 -13.22 -9.56
C ASN A 18 -26.00 -13.55 -9.87
N THR A 19 -25.78 -14.41 -10.88
CA THR A 19 -24.51 -15.03 -11.26
C THR A 19 -23.43 -14.05 -11.70
N ASN A 20 -23.79 -12.84 -12.13
CA ASN A 20 -22.83 -11.86 -12.65
C ASN A 20 -21.94 -11.26 -11.55
N ALA A 21 -22.44 -11.14 -10.31
CA ALA A 21 -21.65 -10.64 -9.19
C ALA A 21 -20.65 -11.70 -8.68
N GLY A 22 -21.03 -12.98 -8.73
CA GLY A 22 -20.26 -14.09 -8.16
C GLY A 22 -18.99 -14.45 -8.94
N VAL A 23 -19.02 -14.36 -10.28
CA VAL A 23 -17.84 -14.69 -11.09
C VAL A 23 -16.73 -13.66 -10.89
N VAL A 24 -17.08 -12.38 -10.83
CA VAL A 24 -16.11 -11.29 -10.61
C VAL A 24 -15.49 -11.40 -9.21
N THR A 25 -16.28 -11.66 -8.18
CA THR A 25 -15.77 -11.83 -6.82
C THR A 25 -14.84 -13.05 -6.70
N VAL A 26 -15.18 -14.18 -7.30
CA VAL A 26 -14.34 -15.39 -7.27
C VAL A 26 -13.01 -15.17 -8.01
N LEU A 27 -13.02 -14.44 -9.12
CA LEU A 27 -11.80 -14.08 -9.86
C LEU A 27 -10.92 -13.13 -9.06
N LEU A 28 -11.51 -12.12 -8.40
CA LEU A 28 -10.79 -11.19 -7.55
C LEU A 28 -10.20 -11.87 -6.31
N GLU A 29 -10.94 -12.75 -5.65
CA GLU A 29 -10.46 -13.52 -4.50
C GLU A 29 -9.32 -14.48 -4.86
N SER A 30 -9.36 -15.06 -6.07
CA SER A 30 -8.28 -15.94 -6.55
C SER A 30 -7.00 -15.18 -6.90
N LEU A 31 -7.13 -13.95 -7.42
CA LEU A 31 -5.99 -13.12 -7.84
C LEU A 31 -5.37 -12.33 -6.68
N PHE A 32 -6.19 -11.78 -5.79
CA PHE A 32 -5.75 -10.89 -4.72
C PHE A 32 -5.73 -11.55 -3.33
N GLY A 33 -6.18 -12.82 -3.24
CA GLY A 33 -6.46 -13.46 -1.97
C GLY A 33 -7.75 -12.90 -1.35
N THR A 34 -8.34 -13.65 -0.42
CA THR A 34 -9.44 -13.13 0.39
C THR A 34 -8.93 -11.93 1.21
N PRO A 35 -9.66 -10.80 1.27
CA PRO A 35 -9.25 -9.59 2.03
C PRO A 35 -9.25 -9.79 3.56
N LEU A 36 -9.28 -11.04 4.02
CA LEU A 36 -9.29 -11.44 5.42
C LEU A 36 -7.94 -11.26 6.12
N PHE A 37 -6.86 -11.01 5.38
CA PHE A 37 -5.48 -11.00 5.91
C PHE A 37 -4.78 -9.64 5.88
N PHE A 38 -5.49 -8.53 5.61
CA PHE A 38 -4.93 -7.21 5.92
C PHE A 38 -4.90 -7.04 7.45
N LYS A 39 -3.90 -7.64 8.09
CA LYS A 39 -3.62 -7.39 9.50
C LYS A 39 -3.17 -5.93 9.61
N GLU A 40 -3.91 -5.13 10.36
CA GLU A 40 -3.47 -3.80 10.73
C GLU A 40 -2.09 -3.92 11.39
N GLN A 41 -1.06 -3.43 10.71
CA GLN A 41 0.29 -3.42 11.21
C GLN A 41 0.60 -2.00 11.70
N SER A 42 0.70 -1.85 13.02
CA SER A 42 1.20 -0.62 13.62
C SER A 42 2.73 -0.64 13.62
N TRP A 43 3.33 0.44 13.13
CA TRP A 43 4.76 0.69 13.22
C TRP A 43 4.98 1.81 14.23
N ASN A 44 5.87 1.60 15.20
CA ASN A 44 6.33 2.68 16.05
C ASN A 44 7.35 3.51 15.24
N PHE A 45 6.85 4.51 14.52
CA PHE A 45 7.68 5.41 13.73
C PHE A 45 8.27 6.49 14.62
N ASP A 46 9.55 6.34 14.99
CA ASP A 46 10.34 7.42 15.59
C ASP A 46 10.83 8.34 14.45
N PRO A 47 10.33 9.59 14.33
CA PRO A 47 10.73 10.50 13.26
C PRO A 47 12.23 10.84 13.30
N ASP A 48 12.85 10.79 14.48
CA ASP A 48 14.26 11.14 14.68
C ASP A 48 15.20 9.95 14.43
N ILE A 49 14.66 8.74 14.23
CA ILE A 49 15.48 7.54 14.02
C ILE A 49 16.33 7.65 12.75
N SER A 50 15.83 8.39 11.75
CA SER A 50 16.52 8.67 10.49
C SER A 50 17.83 9.44 10.75
N SER A 51 17.76 10.53 11.51
CA SER A 51 18.91 11.34 11.93
C SER A 51 19.89 10.53 12.77
N LYS A 52 19.40 9.70 13.70
CA LYS A 52 20.25 8.86 14.56
C LYS A 52 20.99 7.77 13.79
N ARG A 53 20.38 7.21 12.73
CA ARG A 53 20.95 6.11 11.93
C ARG A 53 21.77 6.58 10.73
N ASN A 54 21.72 7.87 10.41
CA ASN A 54 22.45 8.44 9.28
C ASN A 54 23.97 8.17 9.35
N PRO A 55 24.66 8.30 10.51
CA PRO A 55 26.08 7.99 10.62
C PRO A 55 26.41 6.52 10.37
N GLU A 56 25.56 5.61 10.84
CA GLU A 56 25.72 4.16 10.63
C GLU A 56 25.50 3.80 9.15
N PHE A 57 24.52 4.43 8.51
CA PHE A 57 24.27 4.27 7.08
C PHE A 57 25.41 4.82 6.21
N GLU A 58 25.97 5.98 6.59
CA GLU A 58 27.14 6.58 5.94
C GLU A 58 28.39 5.71 6.08
N ALA A 59 28.63 5.12 7.25
CA ALA A 59 29.76 4.22 7.48
C ALA A 59 29.71 2.99 6.56
N ILE A 60 28.52 2.48 6.23
CA ILE A 60 28.32 1.31 5.37
C ILE A 60 28.35 1.68 3.88
N ASN A 61 27.71 2.80 3.51
CA ASN A 61 27.44 3.15 2.10
C ASN A 61 28.32 4.29 1.55
N GLY A 62 29.18 4.87 2.40
CA GLY A 62 30.07 5.98 2.06
C GLY A 62 29.43 7.35 2.20
N HIS A 63 30.26 8.40 2.21
CA HIS A 63 29.90 9.79 2.51
C HIS A 63 28.76 10.39 1.65
N ARG A 64 28.56 9.90 0.42
CA ARG A 64 27.49 10.37 -0.48
C ARG A 64 26.18 9.60 -0.37
N SER A 65 26.08 8.66 0.56
CA SER A 65 24.93 7.78 0.69
C SER A 65 23.65 8.51 1.09
N VAL A 66 23.77 9.67 1.75
CA VAL A 66 22.60 10.51 2.10
C VAL A 66 21.75 10.83 0.87
N SER A 67 22.38 11.06 -0.29
CA SER A 67 21.66 11.26 -1.56
C SER A 67 20.87 10.03 -2.03
N LEU A 68 21.26 8.83 -1.61
CA LEU A 68 20.54 7.59 -1.90
C LEU A 68 19.25 7.50 -1.07
N ILE A 69 19.30 7.90 0.21
CA ILE A 69 18.10 7.99 1.06
C ILE A 69 17.13 9.02 0.49
N GLU A 70 17.64 10.18 0.08
CA GLU A 70 16.84 11.22 -0.55
C GLU A 70 16.16 10.73 -1.84
N ARG A 71 16.91 10.00 -2.68
CA ARG A 71 16.35 9.37 -3.89
C ARG A 71 15.31 8.29 -3.58
N PHE A 72 15.44 7.55 -2.48
CA PHE A 72 14.39 6.63 -2.04
C PHE A 72 13.10 7.38 -1.67
N GLY A 73 13.21 8.53 -1.02
CA GLY A 73 12.06 9.37 -0.65
C GLY A 73 11.30 9.97 -1.84
N LEU A 74 11.92 10.05 -3.02
CA LEU A 74 11.29 10.57 -4.23
C LEU A 74 10.31 9.59 -4.89
N GLY A 75 10.35 8.30 -4.54
CA GLY A 75 9.47 7.26 -5.12
C GLY A 75 9.74 6.95 -6.60
N ILE A 76 9.25 5.80 -7.09
CA ILE A 76 9.46 5.34 -8.50
C ILE A 76 8.26 5.58 -9.42
N ASP A 77 7.22 6.24 -8.92
CA ASP A 77 5.93 6.46 -9.60
C ASP A 77 5.93 7.64 -10.59
N GLY A 78 7.11 8.17 -10.94
CA GLY A 78 7.28 9.26 -11.90
C GLY A 78 7.01 10.67 -11.35
N LYS A 79 6.61 10.82 -10.08
CA LYS A 79 6.33 12.13 -9.45
C LYS A 79 7.53 12.75 -8.73
N MET A 80 8.74 12.33 -9.10
CA MET A 80 9.98 12.74 -8.43
C MET A 80 10.18 14.26 -8.46
N ALA A 81 9.85 14.92 -9.57
CA ALA A 81 10.04 16.37 -9.73
C ALA A 81 9.15 17.20 -8.79
N GLU A 82 7.86 16.84 -8.64
CA GLU A 82 6.95 17.51 -7.70
C GLU A 82 7.41 17.34 -6.24
N ARG A 83 7.87 16.13 -5.89
CA ARG A 83 8.40 15.86 -4.53
C ARG A 83 9.69 16.59 -4.25
N GLN A 84 10.57 16.69 -5.25
CA GLN A 84 11.81 17.46 -5.12
C GLN A 84 11.51 18.94 -4.89
N GLN A 85 10.61 19.55 -5.67
CA GLN A 85 10.20 20.95 -5.47
C GLN A 85 9.59 21.18 -4.08
N THR A 86 8.77 20.24 -3.62
CA THR A 86 8.16 20.31 -2.28
C THR A 86 9.23 20.25 -1.19
N ASN A 87 10.26 19.41 -1.34
CA ASN A 87 11.37 19.31 -0.41
C ASN A 87 12.20 20.60 -0.40
N GLU A 88 12.51 21.17 -1.56
CA GLU A 88 13.25 22.44 -1.67
C GLU A 88 12.51 23.60 -0.97
N ILE A 89 11.19 23.69 -1.15
CA ILE A 89 10.35 24.70 -0.48
C ILE A 89 10.38 24.49 1.04
N ARG A 90 10.24 23.25 1.52
CA ARG A 90 10.30 22.91 2.94
C ARG A 90 11.65 23.29 3.55
N ASP A 91 12.74 22.97 2.88
CA ASP A 91 14.10 23.24 3.39
C ASP A 91 14.37 24.74 3.44
N LYS A 92 13.90 25.50 2.44
CA LYS A 92 13.98 26.96 2.42
C LYS A 92 13.13 27.60 3.52
N MET A 93 11.91 27.10 3.74
CA MET A 93 11.06 27.56 4.84
C MET A 93 11.70 27.26 6.21
N ASN A 94 12.32 26.09 6.38
CA ASN A 94 13.04 25.75 7.61
C ASN A 94 14.29 26.60 7.82
N SER A 95 15.03 26.97 6.77
CA SER A 95 16.21 27.85 6.93
C SER A 95 15.83 29.25 7.40
N ASP A 96 14.74 29.80 6.86
CA ASP A 96 14.28 31.15 7.17
C ASP A 96 13.71 31.27 8.59
N ASN A 97 13.25 30.17 9.18
CA ASN A 97 12.73 30.12 10.55
C ASN A 97 13.83 29.96 11.62
N VAL A 98 15.06 29.66 11.22
CA VAL A 98 16.20 29.42 12.13
C VAL A 98 17.19 30.61 12.13
N SER A 99 17.02 31.57 11.22
CA SER A 99 17.75 32.85 11.14
C SER A 99 17.04 33.99 11.86
#